data_AF-A0A7V9FLD0-F1
#
_entry.id   AF-A0A7V9FLD0-F1
#
_cell.length_a   1.000
_cell.length_b   1.000
_cell.length_c   1.000
_cell.angle_alpha   90.00
_cell.angle_beta   90.00
_cell.angle_gamma   90.00
#
_symmetry.space_group_name_H-M   'P 1'
#
loop_
_entity.id
_entity.type
_entity.pdbx_description
1 polymer ?
#
loop_
_entity_poly.entity_id
_entity_poly.type
_entity_poly.pdbx_seq_one_letter_code
_entity_poly.pdbx_strand_id
1 'polypeptide(L)'
;MRNRADGAPLPRAPREIVVPFTFEAPLSGIGLGREVHERLRYRRRFELPTDWRGSHILLHFGAVDWRASVTLDGEAVGGHTGGYTHFALDLGVLDTSREHELVVDVEDPAEGFQPRGKQRGSAGIWYTRTTGIWRPVWLEAVPSVYVRSFELEAAVDGTVRVHVETNEPSEVDVRIGEVLVRLTAPGWAELRVGAPRLWSTEAPYLYDVAIETVSGDAISSYTAFRSVERRGRDILLNGEPIRLCCVLDQGFWPDGVYTAPADAALRADVEAAKALGFNLARMHVKVADPRWYAWCDRLGLLVAQDVPSSHDLSTDVARTSFTQETEEIVSQLRGHPSVVKWILFNEDWGAPPPAFQRELVERTRDFDPARPGSW
;
A
#
# COMPACT_ATOMS: atom_id res chain seq x y z
N MET A 1 -3.74 21.52 24.26
CA MET A 1 -4.91 20.62 24.22
C MET A 1 -4.79 19.63 25.39
N ARG A 2 -5.88 18.96 25.80
CA ARG A 2 -5.88 17.91 26.83
C ARG A 2 -6.16 16.57 26.14
N ASN A 3 -5.57 15.48 26.64
CA ASN A 3 -5.87 14.13 26.20
C ASN A 3 -7.36 13.84 26.42
N ARG A 4 -8.06 13.35 25.39
CA ARG A 4 -9.50 13.02 25.50
C ARG A 4 -9.76 11.76 26.34
N ALA A 5 -8.77 10.88 26.50
CA ALA A 5 -8.93 9.62 27.23
C ALA A 5 -8.92 9.80 28.75
N ASP A 6 -8.11 10.73 29.28
CA ASP A 6 -7.90 10.90 30.74
C ASP A 6 -7.89 12.37 31.21
N GLY A 7 -8.02 13.35 30.30
CA GLY A 7 -7.99 14.77 30.63
C GLY A 7 -6.61 15.33 30.96
N ALA A 8 -5.54 14.54 30.84
CA ALA A 8 -4.17 14.96 31.14
C ALA A 8 -3.68 16.03 30.13
N PRO A 9 -2.82 16.98 30.57
CA PRO A 9 -2.17 17.89 29.63
C PRO A 9 -1.29 17.12 28.66
N LEU A 10 -1.40 17.40 27.36
CA LEU A 10 -0.53 16.76 26.36
C LEU A 10 0.95 17.03 26.69
N PRO A 11 1.85 16.04 26.52
CA PRO A 11 3.28 16.23 26.72
C PRO A 11 3.76 17.39 25.83
N ARG A 12 4.35 18.41 26.46
CA ARG A 12 4.80 19.64 25.79
C ARG A 12 6.22 19.55 25.23
N ALA A 13 7.01 18.58 25.69
CA ALA A 13 8.38 18.38 25.23
C ALA A 13 8.40 17.40 24.05
N PRO A 14 9.18 17.69 23.00
CA PRO A 14 9.47 16.70 21.96
C PRO A 14 10.00 15.40 22.58
N ARG A 15 9.58 14.26 22.02
CA ARG A 15 10.09 12.93 22.38
C ARG A 15 10.75 12.31 21.17
N GLU A 16 11.82 11.56 21.40
CA GLU A 16 12.40 10.71 20.37
C GLU A 16 11.47 9.52 20.10
N ILE A 17 11.33 9.18 18.83
CA ILE A 17 10.47 8.08 18.36
C ILE A 17 11.17 7.32 17.24
N VAL A 18 11.02 6.00 17.24
CA VAL A 18 11.47 5.12 16.16
C VAL A 18 10.37 5.02 15.10
N VAL A 19 10.54 5.71 13.98
CA VAL A 19 9.70 5.55 12.78
C VAL A 19 10.14 4.25 12.06
N PRO A 20 9.22 3.38 11.62
CA PRO A 20 7.80 3.65 11.37
C PRO A 20 6.85 3.07 12.41
N PHE A 21 7.23 3.01 13.68
CA PHE A 21 6.30 2.63 14.74
C PHE A 21 5.59 3.88 15.28
N THR A 22 4.26 3.84 15.37
CA THR A 22 3.49 4.95 15.95
C THR A 22 3.67 5.02 17.46
N PHE A 23 3.36 6.17 18.07
CA PHE A 23 3.61 6.39 19.50
C PHE A 23 2.84 5.42 20.40
N GLU A 24 1.74 4.82 19.90
CA GLU A 24 0.98 3.79 20.59
C GLU A 24 1.76 2.48 20.73
N ALA A 25 2.63 2.17 19.76
CA ALA A 25 3.37 0.92 19.69
C ALA A 25 4.56 0.91 20.65
N PRO A 26 4.77 -0.15 21.45
CA PRO A 26 5.99 -0.32 22.25
C PRO A 26 7.29 -0.15 21.46
N LEU A 27 7.36 -0.68 20.23
CA LEU A 27 8.56 -0.61 19.38
C LEU A 27 8.94 0.81 18.94
N SER A 28 8.07 1.80 19.13
CA SER A 28 8.38 3.22 18.88
C SER A 28 9.33 3.83 19.90
N GLY A 29 9.54 3.16 21.04
CA GLY A 29 10.21 3.72 22.21
C GLY A 29 9.31 4.63 23.06
N ILE A 30 8.05 4.85 22.65
CA ILE A 30 7.07 5.66 23.39
C ILE A 30 6.04 4.79 24.12
N GLY A 31 5.35 3.90 23.41
CA GLY A 31 4.44 2.90 23.99
C GLY A 31 3.20 3.45 24.71
N LEU A 32 2.68 4.62 24.31
CA LEU A 32 1.54 5.28 24.95
C LEU A 32 0.19 4.87 24.32
N GLY A 33 -0.08 3.58 24.18
CA GLY A 33 -1.22 3.03 23.42
C GLY A 33 -2.64 3.35 23.90
N ARG A 34 -2.80 4.18 24.94
CA ARG A 34 -4.11 4.65 25.43
C ARG A 34 -4.35 6.14 25.23
N GLU A 35 -3.30 6.91 24.96
CA GLU A 35 -3.44 8.34 24.73
C GLU A 35 -4.01 8.60 23.33
N VAL A 36 -4.82 9.66 23.21
CA VAL A 36 -5.40 10.05 21.93
C VAL A 36 -4.83 11.42 21.54
N HIS A 37 -4.05 11.42 20.46
CA HIS A 37 -3.43 12.61 19.89
C HIS A 37 -3.90 12.78 18.46
N GLU A 38 -4.80 13.74 18.21
CA GLU A 38 -5.36 13.96 16.87
C GLU A 38 -4.41 14.75 15.94
N ARG A 39 -3.33 15.31 16.50
CA ARG A 39 -2.32 16.10 15.78
C ARG A 39 -0.93 15.74 16.26
N LEU A 40 -0.06 15.35 15.34
CA LEU A 40 1.34 15.02 15.59
C LEU A 40 2.25 15.88 14.70
N ARG A 41 3.45 16.17 15.20
CA ARG A 41 4.51 16.79 14.41
C ARG A 41 5.78 15.97 14.55
N TYR A 42 6.27 15.45 13.44
CA TYR A 42 7.59 14.82 13.34
C TYR A 42 8.59 15.84 12.81
N ARG A 43 9.83 15.77 13.31
CA ARG A 43 10.95 16.58 12.82
C ARG A 43 12.18 15.71 12.74
N ARG A 44 12.86 15.73 11.60
CA ARG A 44 14.14 15.04 11.40
C ARG A 44 15.07 15.93 10.60
N ARG A 45 16.31 16.01 11.06
CA ARG A 45 17.41 16.59 10.28
C ARG A 45 18.20 15.47 9.61
N PHE A 46 18.68 15.71 8.41
CA PHE A 46 19.42 14.73 7.63
C PHE A 46 20.42 15.40 6.69
N GLU A 47 21.48 14.67 6.37
CA GLU A 47 22.43 15.03 5.33
C GLU A 47 22.27 14.05 4.17
N LEU A 48 22.54 14.52 2.95
CA LEU A 48 22.53 13.67 1.77
C LEU A 48 23.92 13.10 1.50
N PRO A 49 24.01 11.85 1.01
CA PRO A 49 25.27 11.30 0.52
C PRO A 49 25.90 12.19 -0.56
N THR A 50 27.22 12.38 -0.52
CA THR A 50 27.92 13.28 -1.47
C THR A 50 27.88 12.80 -2.92
N ASP A 51 27.72 11.49 -3.13
CA ASP A 51 27.57 10.85 -4.44
C ASP A 51 26.19 11.06 -5.06
N TRP A 52 25.22 11.59 -4.31
CA TRP A 52 23.89 11.99 -4.83
C TRP A 52 23.88 13.40 -5.43
N ARG A 53 25.06 14.02 -5.57
CA ARG A 53 25.18 15.39 -6.08
C ARG A 53 24.63 15.49 -7.49
N GLY A 54 23.61 16.33 -7.68
CA GLY A 54 22.97 16.57 -8.97
C GLY A 54 21.83 15.59 -9.29
N SER A 55 21.57 14.59 -8.44
CA SER A 55 20.39 13.74 -8.53
C SER A 55 19.14 14.49 -8.07
N HIS A 56 18.00 14.11 -8.64
CA HIS A 56 16.70 14.42 -8.05
C HIS A 56 16.49 13.55 -6.82
N ILE A 57 15.91 14.14 -5.78
CA ILE A 57 15.63 13.45 -4.53
C ILE A 57 14.13 13.23 -4.38
N LEU A 58 13.71 11.98 -4.34
CA LEU A 58 12.34 11.60 -4.04
C LEU A 58 12.20 11.26 -2.56
N LEU A 59 11.18 11.80 -1.89
CA LEU A 59 10.81 11.45 -0.53
C LEU A 59 9.58 10.57 -0.54
N HIS A 60 9.73 9.35 -0.02
CA HIS A 60 8.68 8.35 0.00
C HIS A 60 8.13 8.15 1.40
N PHE A 61 6.81 8.04 1.50
CA PHE A 61 6.10 7.61 2.69
C PHE A 61 5.32 6.35 2.37
N GLY A 62 5.55 5.27 3.11
CA GLY A 62 4.83 4.02 2.90
C GLY A 62 3.35 4.10 3.32
N ALA A 63 3.04 4.89 4.35
CA ALA A 63 1.71 5.23 4.84
C ALA A 63 1.82 6.17 6.06
N VAL A 64 0.94 7.17 6.13
CA VAL A 64 0.79 8.09 7.26
C VAL A 64 -0.69 8.25 7.56
N ASP A 65 -1.13 7.89 8.77
CA ASP A 65 -2.54 8.00 9.13
C ASP A 65 -2.83 9.33 9.86
N TRP A 66 -3.69 10.24 9.37
CA TRP A 66 -4.50 10.14 8.16
C TRP A 66 -4.22 11.23 7.13
N ARG A 67 -4.07 12.50 7.56
CA ARG A 67 -3.69 13.62 6.69
C ARG A 67 -2.29 14.11 7.02
N ALA A 68 -1.38 14.03 6.07
CA ALA A 68 0.00 14.49 6.19
C ALA A 68 0.23 15.79 5.41
N SER A 69 1.01 16.70 6.00
CA SER A 69 1.56 17.88 5.35
C SER A 69 3.07 17.92 5.59
N VAL A 70 3.85 18.12 4.53
CA VAL A 70 5.30 17.96 4.55
C VAL A 70 5.98 19.28 4.21
N THR A 71 6.98 19.64 4.99
CA THR A 71 7.79 20.85 4.83
C THR A 71 9.27 20.46 4.86
N LEU A 72 10.04 21.00 3.91
CA LEU A 72 11.50 20.86 3.82
C LEU A 72 12.14 22.23 3.95
N ASP A 73 13.06 22.41 4.90
CA ASP A 73 13.78 23.68 5.14
C ASP A 73 12.89 24.91 5.31
N GLY A 74 11.66 24.70 5.81
CA GLY A 74 10.65 25.75 6.00
C GLY A 74 9.72 25.98 4.81
N GLU A 75 9.90 25.28 3.69
CA GLU A 75 9.06 25.37 2.50
C GLU A 75 8.13 24.15 2.37
N ALA A 76 6.87 24.39 2.01
CA ALA A 76 5.89 23.30 1.83
C ALA A 76 6.20 22.53 0.54
N VAL A 77 6.38 21.21 0.65
CA VAL A 77 6.74 20.33 -0.48
C VAL A 77 5.62 19.37 -0.89
N GLY A 78 4.53 19.29 -0.10
CA GLY A 78 3.35 18.50 -0.45
C GLY A 78 2.68 17.84 0.76
N GLY A 79 1.90 16.80 0.50
CA GLY A 79 1.15 16.07 1.51
C GLY A 79 0.25 15.01 0.89
N HIS A 80 -0.49 14.31 1.75
CA HIS A 80 -1.39 13.22 1.35
C HIS A 80 -2.54 13.10 2.35
N THR A 81 -3.68 12.55 1.92
CA THR A 81 -4.80 12.19 2.79
C THR A 81 -5.20 10.76 2.44
N GLY A 82 -5.09 9.86 3.41
CA GLY A 82 -5.30 8.43 3.24
C GLY A 82 -4.38 7.62 4.15
N GLY A 83 -4.94 6.72 4.95
CA GLY A 83 -4.20 6.11 6.05
C GLY A 83 -3.36 4.90 5.68
N TYR A 84 -3.50 4.36 4.47
CA TYR A 84 -3.12 2.98 4.16
C TYR A 84 -2.33 2.80 2.85
N THR A 85 -2.12 3.89 2.12
CA THR A 85 -1.51 3.97 0.80
C THR A 85 -0.21 4.75 0.87
N HIS A 86 0.71 4.45 -0.06
CA HIS A 86 1.98 5.16 -0.16
C HIS A 86 1.85 6.41 -1.02
N PHE A 87 2.75 7.38 -0.80
CA PHE A 87 2.90 8.55 -1.66
C PHE A 87 4.37 8.99 -1.70
N ALA A 88 4.74 9.72 -2.75
CA ALA A 88 6.08 10.26 -2.94
C ALA A 88 6.03 11.74 -3.31
N LEU A 89 7.05 12.49 -2.92
CA LEU A 89 7.23 13.91 -3.24
C LEU A 89 8.59 14.09 -3.93
N ASP A 90 8.60 14.75 -5.09
CA ASP A 90 9.84 15.18 -5.75
C ASP A 90 10.35 16.46 -5.06
N LEU A 91 11.49 16.34 -4.38
CA LEU A 91 12.15 17.45 -3.70
C LEU A 91 13.10 18.22 -4.63
N GLY A 92 13.24 17.79 -5.88
CA GLY A 92 14.20 18.31 -6.84
C GLY A 92 15.64 17.97 -6.46
N VAL A 93 16.57 18.79 -6.94
CA VAL A 93 18.00 18.67 -6.63
C VAL A 93 18.31 19.42 -5.34
N LEU A 94 18.83 18.71 -4.34
CA LEU A 94 19.17 19.25 -3.03
C LEU A 94 20.68 19.42 -2.83
N ASP A 95 21.07 20.28 -1.89
CA ASP A 95 22.48 20.58 -1.60
C ASP A 95 23.11 19.53 -0.67
N THR A 96 23.87 18.61 -1.26
CA THR A 96 24.65 17.57 -0.54
C THR A 96 25.71 18.08 0.44
N SER A 97 25.98 19.39 0.50
CA SER A 97 26.99 19.97 1.40
C SER A 97 26.43 20.55 2.70
N ARG A 98 25.12 20.45 2.92
CA ARG A 98 24.46 20.96 4.13
C ARG A 98 23.48 19.95 4.73
N GLU A 99 23.10 20.22 5.97
CA GLU A 99 21.98 19.56 6.64
C GLU A 99 20.65 20.15 6.15
N HIS A 100 19.66 19.28 5.94
CA HIS A 100 18.28 19.61 5.62
C HIS A 100 17.36 19.26 6.78
N GLU A 101 16.26 20.00 6.92
CA GLU A 101 15.24 19.76 7.93
C GLU A 101 13.90 19.35 7.31
N LEU A 102 13.45 18.15 7.64
CA LEU A 102 12.13 17.64 7.31
C LEU A 102 11.17 17.80 8.50
N VAL A 103 10.02 18.39 8.23
CA VAL A 103 8.88 18.47 9.17
C VAL A 103 7.67 17.80 8.54
N VAL A 104 7.02 16.92 9.30
CA VAL A 104 5.77 16.25 8.89
C VAL A 104 4.71 16.54 9.94
N ASP A 105 3.70 17.31 9.57
CA ASP A 105 2.50 17.53 10.36
C ASP A 105 1.45 16.49 9.98
N VAL A 106 0.87 15.83 10.98
CA VAL A 106 -0.16 14.81 10.79
C VAL A 106 -1.41 15.20 11.54
N GLU A 107 -2.56 15.10 10.89
CA GLU A 107 -3.89 15.22 11.48
C GLU A 107 -4.67 13.92 11.28
N ASP A 108 -5.13 13.32 12.38
CA ASP A 108 -5.99 12.14 12.40
C ASP A 108 -7.06 12.33 13.49
N PRO A 109 -8.26 12.81 13.11
CA PRO A 109 -9.36 12.98 14.06
C PRO A 109 -9.67 11.68 14.81
N ALA A 110 -9.91 11.76 16.11
CA ALA A 110 -10.15 10.56 16.92
C ALA A 110 -11.46 9.85 16.55
N GLU A 111 -12.40 10.59 15.96
CA GLU A 111 -13.67 10.14 15.40
C GLU A 111 -13.92 10.96 14.13
N GLY A 112 -14.55 10.35 13.13
CA GLY A 112 -14.82 10.97 11.85
C GLY A 112 -15.21 9.94 10.80
N PHE A 113 -15.29 10.38 9.54
CA PHE A 113 -15.63 9.53 8.42
C PHE A 113 -14.44 8.80 7.80
N GLN A 114 -13.20 9.10 8.24
CA GLN A 114 -12.03 8.54 7.60
C GLN A 114 -11.98 7.01 7.77
N PRO A 115 -11.57 6.27 6.72
CA PRO A 115 -11.35 4.83 6.78
C PRO A 115 -10.38 4.47 7.92
N ARG A 116 -10.82 3.65 8.86
CA ARG A 116 -10.04 3.28 10.05
C ARG A 116 -10.10 1.79 10.38
N GLY A 117 -10.91 1.01 9.68
CA GLY A 117 -11.04 -0.42 9.96
C GLY A 117 -11.32 -0.66 11.45
N LYS A 118 -10.38 -1.31 12.14
CA LYS A 118 -10.53 -1.68 13.56
C LYS A 118 -9.74 -0.85 14.59
N GLN A 119 -9.05 0.21 14.21
CA GLN A 119 -8.25 1.00 15.14
C GLN A 119 -9.09 1.98 15.99
N ARG A 120 -9.91 1.44 16.92
CA ARG A 120 -10.88 2.19 17.76
C ARG A 120 -10.60 2.13 19.28
N GLY A 121 -9.42 1.71 19.72
CA GLY A 121 -8.98 1.85 21.13
C GLY A 121 -9.17 0.62 22.02
N SER A 122 -8.79 -0.57 21.53
CA SER A 122 -8.61 -1.81 22.30
C SER A 122 -9.75 -2.19 23.25
N ALA A 123 -10.94 -2.42 22.68
CA ALA A 123 -12.11 -2.90 23.41
C ALA A 123 -12.95 -3.84 22.55
N GLY A 124 -13.30 -5.03 23.07
CA GLY A 124 -14.09 -6.02 22.34
C GLY A 124 -13.39 -6.46 21.04
N ILE A 125 -14.00 -6.17 19.90
CA ILE A 125 -13.46 -6.49 18.56
C ILE A 125 -12.53 -5.42 17.98
N TRP A 126 -12.34 -4.31 18.71
CA TRP A 126 -11.51 -3.17 18.31
C TRP A 126 -10.09 -3.30 18.85
N TYR A 127 -9.11 -2.81 18.09
CA TYR A 127 -7.69 -2.85 18.43
C TYR A 127 -7.13 -1.45 18.69
N THR A 128 -5.85 -1.40 19.06
CA THR A 128 -5.11 -0.18 19.38
C THR A 128 -5.17 0.80 18.21
N ARG A 129 -5.24 2.10 18.52
CA ARG A 129 -5.15 3.18 17.53
C ARG A 129 -3.78 3.19 16.86
N THR A 130 -3.70 3.65 15.62
CA THR A 130 -2.43 3.84 14.90
C THR A 130 -2.44 5.23 14.28
N THR A 131 -1.87 6.21 14.96
CA THR A 131 -1.84 7.58 14.46
C THR A 131 -0.43 8.02 14.08
N GLY A 132 -0.27 8.59 12.88
CA GLY A 132 1.03 9.04 12.38
C GLY A 132 1.68 8.09 11.37
N ILE A 133 3.01 8.15 11.30
CA ILE A 133 3.79 7.43 10.31
C ILE A 133 3.93 5.97 10.76
N TRP A 134 3.23 5.05 10.11
CA TRP A 134 3.20 3.63 10.51
C TRP A 134 3.84 2.67 9.50
N ARG A 135 4.29 3.19 8.34
CA ARG A 135 5.16 2.48 7.39
C ARG A 135 6.43 3.29 7.07
N PRO A 136 7.49 2.66 6.52
CA PRO A 136 8.80 3.31 6.34
C PRO A 136 8.74 4.65 5.59
N VAL A 137 9.71 5.50 5.89
CA VAL A 137 9.98 6.76 5.18
C VAL A 137 11.42 6.70 4.70
N TRP A 138 11.66 6.98 3.42
CA TRP A 138 12.98 6.91 2.83
C TRP A 138 13.17 7.93 1.72
N LEU A 139 14.43 8.15 1.36
CA LEU A 139 14.84 9.01 0.24
C LEU A 139 15.42 8.13 -0.86
N GLU A 140 15.16 8.50 -2.11
CA GLU A 140 15.77 7.90 -3.30
C GLU A 140 16.46 8.99 -4.10
N ALA A 141 17.68 8.72 -4.58
CA ALA A 141 18.34 9.54 -5.59
C ALA A 141 18.06 8.95 -6.96
N VAL A 142 17.42 9.74 -7.82
CA VAL A 142 17.06 9.37 -9.19
C VAL A 142 17.72 10.32 -10.19
N PRO A 143 17.97 9.89 -11.43
CA PRO A 143 18.38 10.80 -12.50
C PRO A 143 17.29 11.85 -12.79
N SER A 144 17.62 12.87 -13.59
CA SER A 144 16.69 13.95 -13.93
C SER A 144 15.43 13.48 -14.66
N VAL A 145 15.52 12.35 -15.36
CA VAL A 145 14.37 11.67 -15.97
C VAL A 145 14.24 10.31 -15.31
N TYR A 146 13.11 10.03 -14.68
CA TYR A 146 12.89 8.83 -13.87
C TYR A 146 11.45 8.33 -14.00
N VAL A 147 11.24 7.05 -13.67
CA VAL A 147 9.94 6.38 -13.69
C VAL A 147 9.18 6.74 -12.42
N ARG A 148 7.96 7.27 -12.58
CA ARG A 148 7.04 7.60 -11.49
C ARG A 148 6.18 6.42 -11.08
N SER A 149 5.72 5.65 -12.06
CA SER A 149 4.92 4.45 -11.84
C SER A 149 4.92 3.55 -13.07
N PHE A 150 4.49 2.31 -12.89
CA PHE A 150 4.25 1.39 -13.99
C PHE A 150 3.10 0.44 -13.64
N GLU A 151 2.48 -0.11 -14.68
CA GLU A 151 1.36 -1.05 -14.56
C GLU A 151 1.62 -2.25 -15.46
N LEU A 152 1.27 -3.45 -14.98
CA LEU A 152 1.47 -4.70 -15.70
C LEU A 152 0.18 -5.51 -15.66
N GLU A 153 -0.34 -5.84 -16.84
CA GLU A 153 -1.51 -6.71 -17.00
C GLU A 153 -1.07 -7.98 -17.76
N ALA A 154 -0.83 -9.06 -17.02
CA ALA A 154 -0.39 -10.34 -17.56
C ALA A 154 -1.55 -11.34 -17.71
N ALA A 155 -1.80 -11.81 -18.92
CA ALA A 155 -2.88 -12.74 -19.25
C ALA A 155 -2.36 -14.16 -19.51
N VAL A 156 -3.16 -15.19 -19.17
CA VAL A 156 -2.76 -16.61 -19.26
C VAL A 156 -2.30 -17.08 -20.64
N ASP A 157 -2.60 -16.33 -21.71
CA ASP A 157 -2.16 -16.63 -23.07
C ASP A 157 -0.72 -16.15 -23.38
N GLY A 158 -0.09 -15.46 -22.43
CA GLY A 158 1.27 -14.92 -22.53
C GLY A 158 1.32 -13.43 -22.89
N THR A 159 0.19 -12.79 -23.16
CA THR A 159 0.14 -11.35 -23.44
C THR A 159 0.40 -10.56 -22.15
N VAL A 160 1.28 -9.57 -22.23
CA VAL A 160 1.49 -8.59 -21.15
C VAL A 160 1.33 -7.20 -21.72
N ARG A 161 0.37 -6.45 -21.17
CA ARG A 161 0.27 -5.00 -21.40
C ARG A 161 1.04 -4.29 -20.30
N VAL A 162 1.91 -3.37 -20.70
CA VAL A 162 2.69 -2.54 -19.79
C VAL A 162 2.37 -1.07 -20.04
N HIS A 163 2.15 -0.34 -18.95
CA HIS A 163 2.14 1.11 -18.93
C HIS A 163 3.32 1.60 -18.12
N VAL A 164 4.05 2.61 -18.60
CA VAL A 164 5.11 3.26 -17.83
C VAL A 164 4.84 4.76 -17.83
N GLU A 165 4.92 5.38 -16.66
CA GLU A 165 4.84 6.81 -16.45
C GLU A 165 6.22 7.34 -16.02
N THR A 166 6.72 8.36 -16.72
CA THR A 166 7.96 9.05 -16.37
C THR A 166 7.67 10.52 -16.04
N ASN A 167 8.59 11.18 -15.35
CA ASN A 167 8.44 12.61 -15.04
C ASN A 167 8.52 13.52 -16.28
N GLU A 168 9.31 13.11 -17.27
CA GLU A 168 9.42 13.73 -18.60
C GLU A 168 9.37 12.64 -19.68
N PRO A 169 8.97 12.95 -20.92
CA PRO A 169 8.96 11.97 -22.00
C PRO A 169 10.33 11.30 -22.23
N SER A 170 10.37 9.96 -22.24
CA SER A 170 11.61 9.19 -22.37
C SER A 170 11.38 7.86 -23.08
N GLU A 171 12.40 7.41 -23.81
CA GLU A 171 12.46 6.00 -24.21
C GLU A 171 12.75 5.13 -22.98
N VAL A 172 12.05 4.00 -22.89
CA VAL A 172 12.12 3.04 -21.79
C VAL A 172 12.17 1.62 -22.34
N ASP A 173 13.11 0.84 -21.82
CA ASP A 173 13.23 -0.59 -22.07
C ASP A 173 12.55 -1.36 -20.93
N VAL A 174 11.55 -2.18 -21.27
CA VAL A 174 10.85 -3.07 -20.33
C VAL A 174 11.15 -4.52 -20.69
N ARG A 175 11.75 -5.23 -19.75
CA ARG A 175 12.13 -6.64 -19.89
C ARG A 175 11.33 -7.50 -18.92
N ILE A 176 10.69 -8.56 -19.42
CA ILE A 176 9.96 -9.56 -18.64
C ILE A 176 10.53 -10.94 -18.96
N GLY A 177 11.23 -11.53 -18.00
CA GLY A 177 12.07 -12.71 -18.27
C GLY A 177 13.09 -12.41 -19.37
N GLU A 178 12.99 -13.14 -20.49
CA GLU A 178 13.87 -12.98 -21.66
C GLU A 178 13.31 -12.04 -22.74
N VAL A 179 12.06 -11.57 -22.61
CA VAL A 179 11.40 -10.73 -23.62
C VAL A 179 11.62 -9.26 -23.30
N LEU A 180 12.00 -8.48 -24.30
CA LEU A 180 12.20 -7.02 -24.21
C LEU A 180 11.21 -6.30 -25.13
N VAL A 181 10.64 -5.21 -24.65
CA VAL A 181 9.91 -4.22 -25.45
C VAL A 181 10.44 -2.83 -25.13
N ARG A 182 10.51 -1.97 -26.15
CA ARG A 182 10.82 -0.55 -25.99
C ARG A 182 9.57 0.26 -26.23
N LEU A 183 9.35 1.28 -25.40
CA LEU A 183 8.28 2.26 -25.57
C LEU A 183 8.74 3.68 -25.26
N THR A 184 8.01 4.66 -25.78
CA THR A 184 8.07 6.04 -25.30
C THR A 184 7.13 6.18 -24.11
N ALA A 185 7.66 6.48 -22.94
CA ALA A 185 6.89 6.83 -21.74
C ALA A 185 6.66 8.35 -21.66
N PRO A 186 5.54 8.84 -21.09
CA PRO A 186 4.37 8.07 -20.66
C PRO A 186 3.68 7.34 -21.82
N GLY A 187 3.37 6.05 -21.65
CA GLY A 187 2.80 5.27 -22.74
C GLY A 187 2.60 3.79 -22.45
N TRP A 188 1.86 3.15 -23.37
CA TRP A 188 1.54 1.73 -23.34
C TRP A 188 2.34 0.94 -24.38
N ALA A 189 2.71 -0.28 -24.02
CA ALA A 189 3.17 -1.28 -24.97
C ALA A 189 2.60 -2.66 -24.62
N GLU A 190 2.69 -3.56 -25.59
CA GLU A 190 2.34 -4.96 -25.42
C GLU A 190 3.53 -5.83 -25.81
N LEU A 191 3.78 -6.87 -25.04
CA LEU A 191 4.72 -7.93 -25.38
C LEU A 191 4.11 -9.30 -25.13
N ARG A 192 4.73 -10.34 -25.70
CA ARG A 192 4.24 -11.72 -25.57
C ARG A 192 5.34 -12.64 -25.03
N VAL A 193 5.04 -13.29 -23.91
CA VAL A 193 5.84 -14.39 -23.36
C VAL A 193 5.29 -15.70 -23.92
N GLY A 194 6.13 -16.46 -24.62
CA GLY A 194 5.72 -17.74 -25.21
C GLY A 194 5.49 -18.82 -24.15
N ALA A 195 4.33 -19.49 -24.19
CA ALA A 195 3.97 -20.60 -23.30
C ALA A 195 4.30 -20.32 -21.81
N PRO A 196 3.69 -19.28 -21.21
CA PRO A 196 4.05 -18.87 -19.87
C PRO A 196 3.72 -19.96 -18.84
N ARG A 197 4.67 -20.23 -17.94
CA ARG A 197 4.38 -20.88 -16.66
C ARG A 197 3.40 -20.03 -15.86
N LEU A 198 2.27 -20.64 -15.46
CA LEU A 198 1.25 -19.96 -14.69
C LEU A 198 1.57 -19.96 -13.20
N TRP A 199 1.13 -18.92 -12.51
CA TRP A 199 1.17 -18.81 -11.06
C TRP A 199 -0.03 -19.53 -10.44
N SER A 200 0.20 -20.27 -9.37
CA SER A 200 -0.84 -20.88 -8.53
C SER A 200 -0.39 -20.96 -7.07
N THR A 201 -1.29 -21.42 -6.19
CA THR A 201 -0.95 -21.62 -4.77
C THR A 201 0.11 -22.71 -4.55
N GLU A 202 0.21 -23.68 -5.46
CA GLU A 202 1.19 -24.78 -5.38
C GLU A 202 2.45 -24.52 -6.21
N ALA A 203 2.33 -23.71 -7.27
CA ALA A 203 3.42 -23.33 -8.17
C ALA A 203 3.42 -21.80 -8.38
N PRO A 204 3.87 -21.00 -7.39
CA PRO A 204 3.84 -19.54 -7.44
C PRO A 204 4.96 -18.97 -8.32
N TYR A 205 4.93 -19.27 -9.62
CA TYR A 205 5.96 -18.80 -10.54
C TYR A 205 5.83 -17.30 -10.83
N LEU A 206 6.91 -16.55 -10.62
CA LEU A 206 7.02 -15.12 -10.88
C LEU A 206 8.05 -14.88 -11.98
N TYR A 207 7.78 -13.92 -12.86
CA TYR A 207 8.71 -13.46 -13.88
C TYR A 207 9.35 -12.16 -13.41
N ASP A 208 10.67 -12.08 -13.45
CA ASP A 208 11.38 -10.83 -13.18
C ASP A 208 11.03 -9.79 -14.22
N VAL A 209 10.80 -8.57 -13.74
CA VAL A 209 10.53 -7.38 -14.56
C VAL A 209 11.66 -6.40 -14.30
N ALA A 210 12.24 -5.86 -15.36
CA ALA A 210 13.15 -4.73 -15.28
C ALA A 210 12.68 -3.61 -16.21
N ILE A 211 12.76 -2.38 -15.73
CA ILE A 211 12.38 -1.17 -16.45
C ILE A 211 13.57 -0.23 -16.38
N GLU A 212 14.12 0.14 -17.53
CA GLU A 212 15.33 0.96 -17.62
C GLU A 212 15.07 2.15 -18.55
N THR A 213 15.32 3.37 -18.08
CA THR A 213 15.24 4.58 -18.92
C THR A 213 16.58 4.84 -19.61
N VAL A 214 16.55 5.60 -20.71
CA VAL A 214 17.80 6.05 -21.37
C VAL A 214 18.65 6.98 -20.50
N SER A 215 18.06 7.62 -19.49
CA SER A 215 18.78 8.43 -18.49
C SER A 215 19.49 7.60 -17.43
N GLY A 216 19.29 6.27 -17.41
CA GLY A 216 19.92 5.35 -16.46
C GLY A 216 19.12 5.10 -15.18
N ASP A 217 17.85 5.49 -15.13
CA ASP A 217 16.95 5.05 -14.05
C ASP A 217 16.62 3.57 -14.25
N ALA A 218 16.56 2.80 -13.17
CA ALA A 218 16.39 1.36 -13.24
C ALA A 218 15.51 0.83 -12.11
N ILE A 219 14.40 0.20 -12.48
CA ILE A 219 13.45 -0.43 -11.56
C ILE A 219 13.47 -1.94 -11.77
N SER A 220 13.44 -2.68 -10.66
CA SER A 220 13.22 -4.14 -10.65
C SER A 220 11.91 -4.47 -9.95
N SER A 221 11.12 -5.35 -10.56
CA SER A 221 9.85 -5.83 -10.04
C SER A 221 9.60 -7.26 -10.52
N TYR A 222 8.36 -7.73 -10.44
CA TYR A 222 7.93 -9.00 -10.96
C TYR A 222 6.48 -8.95 -11.45
N THR A 223 6.10 -9.92 -12.28
CA THR A 223 4.71 -10.18 -12.67
C THR A 223 4.43 -11.67 -12.70
N ALA A 224 3.17 -12.05 -12.85
CA ALA A 224 2.77 -13.45 -12.94
C ALA A 224 1.55 -13.65 -13.83
N PHE A 225 1.51 -14.79 -14.53
CA PHE A 225 0.40 -15.15 -15.40
C PHE A 225 -0.58 -16.04 -14.64
N ARG A 226 -1.81 -15.58 -14.43
CA ARG A 226 -2.88 -16.39 -13.81
C ARG A 226 -4.26 -15.83 -14.08
N SER A 227 -5.28 -16.68 -14.15
CA SER A 227 -6.69 -16.27 -14.22
C SER A 227 -7.46 -16.64 -12.96
N VAL A 228 -8.44 -15.82 -12.59
CA VAL A 228 -9.40 -16.13 -11.52
C VAL A 228 -10.81 -15.86 -12.04
N GLU A 229 -11.67 -16.87 -11.97
CA GLU A 229 -12.98 -16.82 -12.60
C GLU A 229 -14.06 -17.42 -11.70
N ARG A 230 -15.31 -16.97 -11.85
CA ARG A 230 -16.47 -17.71 -11.36
C ARG A 230 -16.96 -18.58 -12.48
N ARG A 231 -17.39 -19.79 -12.15
CA ARG A 231 -18.34 -20.52 -12.98
C ARG A 231 -19.44 -21.08 -12.10
N GLY A 232 -20.60 -20.40 -12.11
CA GLY A 232 -21.70 -20.74 -11.22
C GLY A 232 -21.32 -20.61 -9.75
N ARG A 233 -21.18 -21.75 -9.06
CA ARG A 233 -20.77 -21.80 -7.64
C ARG A 233 -19.27 -22.00 -7.43
N ASP A 234 -18.55 -22.37 -8.48
CA ASP A 234 -17.13 -22.67 -8.40
C ASP A 234 -16.30 -21.42 -8.61
N ILE A 235 -15.21 -21.33 -7.86
CA ILE A 235 -14.10 -20.42 -8.14
C ILE A 235 -13.02 -21.22 -8.85
N LEU A 236 -12.54 -20.69 -9.97
CA LEU A 236 -11.53 -21.31 -10.80
C LEU A 236 -10.23 -20.51 -10.71
N LEU A 237 -9.10 -21.20 -10.56
CA LEU A 237 -7.76 -20.64 -10.71
C LEU A 237 -7.13 -21.31 -11.92
N ASN A 238 -6.77 -20.51 -12.94
CA ASN A 238 -6.24 -21.01 -14.22
C ASN A 238 -7.16 -22.02 -14.92
N GLY A 239 -8.48 -21.80 -14.84
CA GLY A 239 -9.49 -22.68 -15.44
C GLY A 239 -9.87 -23.92 -14.62
N GLU A 240 -9.17 -24.20 -13.52
CA GLU A 240 -9.41 -25.37 -12.66
C GLU A 240 -10.13 -24.97 -11.36
N PRO A 241 -11.17 -25.71 -10.92
CA PRO A 241 -11.85 -25.43 -9.65
C PRO A 241 -10.90 -25.51 -8.45
N ILE A 242 -10.93 -24.48 -7.59
CA ILE A 242 -10.17 -24.43 -6.34
C ILE A 242 -11.11 -24.36 -5.13
N ARG A 243 -10.87 -25.23 -4.14
CA ARG A 243 -11.54 -25.12 -2.84
C ARG A 243 -10.78 -24.12 -1.97
N LEU A 244 -11.43 -23.02 -1.62
CA LEU A 244 -10.86 -21.99 -0.76
C LEU A 244 -10.94 -22.42 0.71
N CYS A 245 -9.80 -22.49 1.38
CA CYS A 245 -9.68 -22.60 2.83
C CYS A 245 -9.10 -21.28 3.32
N CYS A 246 -9.96 -20.46 3.93
CA CYS A 246 -9.64 -19.06 4.21
C CYS A 246 -9.29 -18.83 5.68
N VAL A 247 -8.27 -18.02 5.93
CA VAL A 247 -7.98 -17.43 7.25
C VAL A 247 -8.33 -15.95 7.26
N LEU A 248 -8.82 -15.45 8.39
CA LEU A 248 -9.03 -14.03 8.62
C LEU A 248 -7.78 -13.45 9.28
N ASP A 249 -7.08 -12.57 8.58
CA ASP A 249 -5.86 -11.92 9.06
C ASP A 249 -6.19 -10.49 9.51
N GLN A 250 -5.87 -10.15 10.76
CA GLN A 250 -6.11 -8.80 11.30
C GLN A 250 -4.96 -7.84 10.99
N GLY A 251 -3.78 -8.35 10.65
CA GLY A 251 -2.58 -7.58 10.39
C GLY A 251 -2.09 -6.77 11.59
N PHE A 252 -2.37 -7.20 12.83
CA PHE A 252 -1.89 -6.54 14.04
C PHE A 252 -0.71 -7.28 14.67
N TRP A 253 0.29 -6.52 15.11
CA TRP A 253 1.49 -7.01 15.76
C TRP A 253 1.49 -6.61 17.24
N PRO A 254 1.82 -7.52 18.18
CA PRO A 254 1.77 -7.23 19.61
C PRO A 254 2.54 -5.96 20.02
N ASP A 255 3.75 -5.79 19.50
CA ASP A 255 4.64 -4.69 19.90
C ASP A 255 4.72 -3.55 18.86
N GLY A 256 4.24 -3.80 17.65
CA GLY A 256 4.29 -2.85 16.53
C GLY A 256 2.92 -2.29 16.11
N VAL A 257 1.83 -2.79 16.71
CA VAL A 257 0.43 -2.44 16.39
C VAL A 257 0.14 -2.70 14.91
N TYR A 258 0.32 -1.74 14.01
CA TYR A 258 0.16 -1.95 12.57
C TYR A 258 1.44 -2.36 11.85
N THR A 259 2.59 -2.10 12.44
CA THR A 259 3.89 -2.26 11.79
C THR A 259 4.50 -3.59 12.20
N ALA A 260 4.88 -4.41 11.23
CA ALA A 260 5.59 -5.66 11.52
C ALA A 260 6.96 -5.36 12.15
N PRO A 261 7.42 -6.15 13.12
CA PRO A 261 8.72 -5.92 13.77
C PRO A 261 9.90 -6.16 12.82
N ALA A 262 9.73 -7.01 11.80
CA ALA A 262 10.73 -7.32 10.79
C ALA A 262 10.09 -7.92 9.53
N ASP A 263 10.80 -7.90 8.41
CA ASP A 263 10.37 -8.59 7.17
C ASP A 263 10.22 -10.11 7.38
N ALA A 264 11.12 -10.72 8.15
CA ALA A 264 11.02 -12.14 8.51
C ALA A 264 9.73 -12.50 9.25
N ALA A 265 9.14 -11.56 10.00
CA ALA A 265 7.86 -11.78 10.67
C ALA A 265 6.70 -11.79 9.66
N LEU A 266 6.71 -10.91 8.66
CA LEU A 266 5.75 -10.92 7.55
C LEU A 266 5.79 -12.25 6.80
N ARG A 267 7.01 -12.73 6.49
CA ARG A 267 7.20 -14.02 5.85
C ARG A 267 6.67 -15.18 6.71
N ALA A 268 7.03 -15.21 7.99
CA ALA A 268 6.64 -16.27 8.91
C ALA A 268 5.11 -16.37 9.07
N ASP A 269 4.41 -15.23 9.01
CA ASP A 269 2.94 -15.17 9.05
C ASP A 269 2.30 -15.86 7.83
N VAL A 270 2.81 -15.57 6.62
CA VAL A 270 2.39 -16.23 5.37
C VAL A 270 2.72 -17.72 5.39
N GLU A 271 3.92 -18.09 5.85
CA GLU A 271 4.35 -19.49 5.99
C GLU A 271 3.45 -20.25 6.99
N ALA A 272 3.09 -19.64 8.12
CA ALA A 272 2.21 -20.23 9.12
C ALA A 272 0.80 -20.48 8.56
N ALA A 273 0.22 -19.52 7.84
CA ALA A 273 -1.08 -19.70 7.19
C ALA A 273 -1.06 -20.90 6.23
N LYS A 274 -0.03 -21.01 5.39
CA LYS A 274 0.14 -22.15 4.48
C LYS A 274 0.35 -23.47 5.21
N ALA A 275 1.17 -23.49 6.26
CA ALA A 275 1.43 -24.70 7.05
C ALA A 275 0.17 -25.24 7.74
N LEU A 276 -0.78 -24.36 8.08
CA LEU A 276 -2.09 -24.73 8.63
C LEU A 276 -3.09 -25.20 7.56
N GLY A 277 -2.70 -25.19 6.28
CA GLY A 277 -3.52 -25.64 5.16
C GLY A 277 -4.43 -24.56 4.57
N PHE A 278 -4.26 -23.29 4.94
CA PHE A 278 -4.97 -22.19 4.28
C PHE A 278 -4.33 -21.87 2.93
N ASN A 279 -5.18 -21.57 1.96
CA ASN A 279 -4.75 -21.13 0.62
C ASN A 279 -5.28 -19.75 0.25
N LEU A 280 -6.05 -19.10 1.15
CA LEU A 280 -6.46 -17.72 1.05
C LEU A 280 -6.38 -17.03 2.41
N ALA A 281 -5.81 -15.83 2.46
CA ALA A 281 -5.93 -14.90 3.59
C ALA A 281 -6.85 -13.74 3.22
N ARG A 282 -7.84 -13.46 4.08
CA ARG A 282 -8.61 -12.21 4.03
C ARG A 282 -7.90 -11.19 4.91
N MET A 283 -7.23 -10.22 4.30
CA MET A 283 -6.64 -9.09 5.02
C MET A 283 -7.78 -8.17 5.46
N HIS A 284 -8.09 -8.21 6.76
CA HIS A 284 -9.35 -7.72 7.29
C HIS A 284 -9.32 -6.24 7.61
N VAL A 285 -10.15 -5.46 6.91
CA VAL A 285 -10.34 -4.01 7.05
C VAL A 285 -9.05 -3.20 7.30
N LYS A 286 -7.96 -3.60 6.63
CA LYS A 286 -6.62 -3.02 6.71
C LYS A 286 -5.92 -3.26 5.37
N VAL A 287 -4.97 -2.41 5.00
CA VAL A 287 -3.96 -2.74 3.97
C VAL A 287 -2.65 -3.12 4.66
N ALA A 288 -2.09 -4.29 4.35
CA ALA A 288 -0.83 -4.74 4.95
C ALA A 288 0.38 -3.98 4.38
N ASP A 289 1.57 -4.23 4.93
CA ASP A 289 2.81 -3.76 4.30
C ASP A 289 2.97 -4.40 2.91
N PRO A 290 3.39 -3.66 1.85
CA PRO A 290 3.63 -4.23 0.52
C PRO A 290 4.49 -5.50 0.51
N ARG A 291 5.42 -5.63 1.46
CA ARG A 291 6.26 -6.82 1.61
C ARG A 291 5.47 -8.08 1.99
N TRP A 292 4.37 -7.94 2.73
CA TRP A 292 3.48 -9.06 3.03
C TRP A 292 2.83 -9.62 1.77
N TYR A 293 2.31 -8.75 0.89
CA TYR A 293 1.77 -9.18 -0.41
C TYR A 293 2.86 -9.82 -1.28
N ALA A 294 4.07 -9.26 -1.26
CA ALA A 294 5.22 -9.87 -1.93
C ALA A 294 5.55 -11.28 -1.41
N TRP A 295 5.40 -11.54 -0.11
CA TRP A 295 5.51 -12.89 0.45
C TRP A 295 4.34 -13.78 0.04
N CYS A 296 3.10 -13.28 0.03
CA CYS A 296 1.93 -14.00 -0.49
C CYS A 296 2.12 -14.40 -1.97
N ASP A 297 2.68 -13.51 -2.79
CA ASP A 297 2.99 -13.77 -4.19
C ASP A 297 4.06 -14.86 -4.35
N ARG A 298 5.15 -14.77 -3.58
CA ARG A 298 6.29 -15.72 -3.66
C ARG A 298 5.97 -17.09 -3.10
N LEU A 299 5.17 -17.14 -2.04
CA LEU A 299 4.84 -18.37 -1.33
C LEU A 299 3.57 -19.01 -1.84
N GLY A 300 2.76 -18.32 -2.65
CA GLY A 300 1.52 -18.88 -3.23
C GLY A 300 0.39 -18.92 -2.21
N LEU A 301 0.03 -17.77 -1.63
CA LEU A 301 -1.14 -17.58 -0.77
C LEU A 301 -2.06 -16.56 -1.44
N LEU A 302 -3.32 -16.91 -1.70
CA LEU A 302 -4.29 -15.97 -2.26
C LEU A 302 -4.66 -14.90 -1.23
N VAL A 303 -5.03 -13.71 -1.70
CA VAL A 303 -5.43 -12.59 -0.85
C VAL A 303 -6.81 -12.09 -1.28
N ALA A 304 -7.72 -12.03 -0.31
CA ALA A 304 -8.89 -11.19 -0.39
C ALA A 304 -8.60 -9.90 0.39
N GLN A 305 -8.52 -8.79 -0.32
CA GLN A 305 -8.14 -7.50 0.25
C GLN A 305 -9.39 -6.70 0.62
N ASP A 306 -9.57 -6.43 1.91
CA ASP A 306 -10.60 -5.49 2.36
C ASP A 306 -10.14 -4.04 2.18
N VAL A 307 -11.05 -3.16 1.81
CA VAL A 307 -10.87 -1.72 2.04
C VAL A 307 -11.06 -1.46 3.54
N PRO A 308 -10.19 -0.67 4.21
CA PRO A 308 -10.40 -0.27 5.60
C PRO A 308 -11.77 0.40 5.74
N SER A 309 -12.59 -0.05 6.69
CA SER A 309 -13.95 0.49 6.81
C SER A 309 -13.94 1.93 7.31
N SER A 310 -14.75 2.77 6.67
CA SER A 310 -15.29 3.97 7.31
C SER A 310 -16.43 3.58 8.24
N HIS A 311 -16.62 4.35 9.30
CA HIS A 311 -17.71 4.15 10.27
C HIS A 311 -18.79 5.22 10.17
N ASP A 312 -18.70 6.10 9.18
CA ASP A 312 -19.73 7.07 8.83
C ASP A 312 -19.64 7.38 7.33
N LEU A 313 -20.56 6.82 6.55
CA LEU A 313 -20.71 7.10 5.11
C LEU A 313 -22.00 7.88 4.81
N SER A 314 -22.51 8.63 5.79
CA SER A 314 -23.78 9.36 5.67
C SER A 314 -23.71 10.57 4.73
N THR A 315 -22.54 11.19 4.58
CA THR A 315 -22.34 12.41 3.77
C THR A 315 -21.67 12.12 2.42
N ASP A 316 -21.87 13.01 1.45
CA ASP A 316 -21.17 12.93 0.14
C ASP A 316 -19.65 13.08 0.30
N VAL A 317 -19.20 13.90 1.25
CA VAL A 317 -17.77 14.08 1.55
C VAL A 317 -17.16 12.77 2.04
N ALA A 318 -17.84 12.08 2.97
CA ALA A 318 -17.39 10.79 3.48
C ALA A 318 -17.28 9.73 2.36
N ARG A 319 -18.31 9.64 1.53
CA ARG A 319 -18.34 8.71 0.39
C ARG A 319 -17.28 9.03 -0.66
N THR A 320 -17.07 10.31 -0.96
CA THR A 320 -16.02 10.74 -1.91
C THR A 320 -14.64 10.37 -1.40
N SER A 321 -14.35 10.63 -0.12
CA SER A 321 -13.08 10.24 0.52
C SER A 321 -12.88 8.73 0.48
N PHE A 322 -13.92 7.97 0.84
CA PHE A 322 -13.86 6.50 0.82
C PHE A 322 -13.60 5.94 -0.58
N THR A 323 -14.24 6.51 -1.60
CA THR A 323 -14.00 6.14 -3.01
C THR A 323 -12.58 6.45 -3.44
N GLN A 324 -12.05 7.63 -3.12
CA GLN A 324 -10.67 8.01 -3.48
C GLN A 324 -9.64 7.08 -2.84
N GLU A 325 -9.77 6.80 -1.54
CA GLU A 325 -8.89 5.86 -0.84
C GLU A 325 -9.04 4.43 -1.39
N THR A 326 -10.25 4.01 -1.77
CA THR A 326 -10.49 2.71 -2.40
C THR A 326 -9.73 2.59 -3.73
N GLU A 327 -9.85 3.59 -4.61
CA GLU A 327 -9.18 3.60 -5.91
C GLU A 327 -7.65 3.61 -5.76
N GLU A 328 -7.13 4.35 -4.80
CA GLU A 328 -5.70 4.38 -4.51
C GLU A 328 -5.20 3.01 -4.02
N ILE A 329 -5.95 2.35 -3.12
CA ILE A 329 -5.63 0.99 -2.66
C ILE A 329 -5.63 0.00 -3.83
N VAL A 330 -6.66 0.03 -4.68
CA VAL A 330 -6.75 -0.86 -5.84
C VAL A 330 -5.60 -0.59 -6.82
N SER A 331 -5.31 0.68 -7.11
CA SER A 331 -4.23 1.08 -8.00
C SER A 331 -2.87 0.57 -7.52
N GLN A 332 -2.57 0.69 -6.23
CA GLN A 332 -1.29 0.29 -5.65
C GLN A 332 -1.14 -1.23 -5.47
N LEU A 333 -2.25 -1.97 -5.34
CA LEU A 333 -2.21 -3.40 -5.03
C LEU A 333 -2.56 -4.32 -6.22
N ARG A 334 -3.16 -3.80 -7.29
CA ARG A 334 -3.58 -4.62 -8.45
C ARG A 334 -2.42 -5.30 -9.19
N GLY A 335 -1.18 -4.85 -8.98
CA GLY A 335 0.01 -5.53 -9.50
C GLY A 335 0.31 -6.87 -8.80
N HIS A 336 -0.22 -7.11 -7.59
CA HIS A 336 0.02 -8.35 -6.86
C HIS A 336 -0.79 -9.52 -7.43
N PRO A 337 -0.14 -10.59 -7.94
CA PRO A 337 -0.84 -11.78 -8.42
C PRO A 337 -1.61 -12.50 -7.30
N SER A 338 -1.17 -12.43 -6.04
CA SER A 338 -1.87 -13.04 -4.92
C SER A 338 -3.24 -12.42 -4.65
N VAL A 339 -3.43 -11.12 -4.92
CA VAL A 339 -4.73 -10.45 -4.71
C VAL A 339 -5.71 -10.94 -5.76
N VAL A 340 -6.82 -11.53 -5.34
CA VAL A 340 -7.83 -12.13 -6.23
C VAL A 340 -9.25 -11.66 -5.96
N LYS A 341 -9.46 -10.88 -4.89
CA LYS A 341 -10.76 -10.33 -4.52
C LYS A 341 -10.60 -9.01 -3.78
N TRP A 342 -11.37 -8.02 -4.18
CA TRP A 342 -11.60 -6.79 -3.40
C TRP A 342 -12.86 -6.96 -2.53
N ILE A 343 -12.76 -6.61 -1.25
CA ILE A 343 -13.87 -6.57 -0.31
C ILE A 343 -14.07 -5.11 0.10
N LEU A 344 -15.04 -4.45 -0.52
CA LEU A 344 -15.22 -3.00 -0.39
C LEU A 344 -15.89 -2.60 0.92
N PHE A 345 -16.69 -3.48 1.50
CA PHE A 345 -17.45 -3.23 2.71
C PHE A 345 -17.35 -4.41 3.66
N ASN A 346 -17.25 -4.13 4.95
CA ASN A 346 -17.37 -5.12 6.00
C ASN A 346 -18.71 -4.93 6.72
N GLU A 347 -19.57 -5.96 6.68
CA GLU A 347 -20.91 -5.92 7.27
C GLU A 347 -21.68 -4.65 6.83
N ASP A 348 -22.35 -3.98 7.77
CA ASP A 348 -23.04 -2.71 7.59
C ASP A 348 -22.25 -1.52 8.18
N TRP A 349 -20.92 -1.67 8.38
CA TRP A 349 -20.10 -0.64 9.02
C TRP A 349 -20.12 0.65 8.20
N GLY A 350 -20.41 1.76 8.87
CA GLY A 350 -20.62 3.07 8.24
C GLY A 350 -21.98 3.26 7.57
N ALA A 351 -22.87 2.26 7.65
CA ALA A 351 -24.21 2.26 7.06
C ALA A 351 -24.24 2.76 5.59
N PRO A 352 -23.41 2.20 4.70
CA PRO A 352 -23.30 2.69 3.32
C PRO A 352 -24.65 2.58 2.61
N PRO A 353 -25.15 3.67 1.98
CA PRO A 353 -26.39 3.61 1.22
C PRO A 353 -26.31 2.52 0.13
N PRO A 354 -27.37 1.73 -0.11
CA PRO A 354 -27.33 0.67 -1.13
C PRO A 354 -26.99 1.15 -2.54
N ALA A 355 -27.34 2.40 -2.89
CA ALA A 355 -26.96 3.00 -4.16
C ALA A 355 -25.44 3.21 -4.27
N PHE A 356 -24.82 3.72 -3.21
CA PHE A 356 -23.36 3.91 -3.14
C PHE A 356 -22.61 2.58 -3.19
N GLN A 357 -23.12 1.54 -2.51
CA GLN A 357 -22.50 0.20 -2.59
C GLN A 357 -22.45 -0.34 -4.02
N ARG A 358 -23.55 -0.20 -4.78
CA ARG A 358 -23.61 -0.64 -6.18
C ARG A 358 -22.66 0.16 -7.06
N GLU A 359 -22.68 1.49 -6.92
CA GLU A 359 -21.80 2.39 -7.67
C GLU A 359 -20.32 2.04 -7.45
N LEU A 360 -19.89 1.86 -6.19
CA LEU A 360 -18.49 1.56 -5.89
C LEU A 360 -18.07 0.17 -6.38
N VAL A 361 -18.97 -0.82 -6.34
CA VAL A 361 -18.72 -2.15 -6.91
C VAL A 361 -18.54 -2.08 -8.43
N GLU A 362 -19.42 -1.38 -9.14
CA GLU A 362 -19.33 -1.19 -10.59
C GLU A 362 -18.05 -0.45 -10.96
N ARG A 363 -17.77 0.66 -10.28
CA ARG A 363 -16.56 1.47 -10.47
C ARG A 363 -15.28 0.68 -10.23
N THR A 364 -15.22 -0.13 -9.16
CA THR A 364 -14.05 -0.98 -8.89
C THR A 364 -13.87 -2.05 -9.96
N ARG A 365 -14.97 -2.63 -10.46
CA ARG A 365 -14.91 -3.64 -11.54
C ARG A 365 -14.39 -3.04 -12.84
N ASP A 366 -14.80 -1.82 -13.17
CA ASP A 366 -14.32 -1.13 -14.37
C ASP A 366 -12.85 -0.71 -14.21
N PHE A 367 -12.43 -0.36 -12.99
CA PHE A 367 -11.06 0.06 -12.68
C PHE A 367 -10.05 -1.11 -12.63
N ASP A 368 -10.49 -2.32 -12.23
CA ASP A 368 -9.68 -3.53 -12.22
C ASP A 368 -10.47 -4.75 -12.74
N PRO A 369 -10.62 -4.89 -14.07
CA PRO A 369 -11.41 -5.96 -14.68
C PRO A 369 -10.76 -7.34 -14.54
N ALA A 370 -9.47 -7.41 -14.19
CA ALA A 370 -8.73 -8.66 -14.01
C ALA A 370 -9.16 -9.46 -12.77
N ARG A 371 -9.92 -8.83 -11.86
CA ARG A 371 -10.45 -9.47 -10.65
C ARG A 371 -11.98 -9.43 -10.69
N PRO A 372 -12.65 -10.58 -10.52
CA PRO A 372 -14.10 -10.62 -10.53
C PRO A 372 -14.66 -9.81 -9.35
N GLY A 373 -15.29 -8.67 -9.65
CA GLY A 373 -15.95 -7.81 -8.67
C GLY A 373 -17.13 -8.54 -8.01
N SER A 374 -17.05 -8.68 -6.67
CA SER A 374 -18.03 -9.26 -5.72
C SER A 374 -18.68 -10.60 -6.14
N TRP A 375 -18.28 -11.69 -5.45
CA TRP A 375 -18.96 -13.00 -5.48
C TRP A 375 -20.34 -12.99 -4.84
#